data_AF-A0A959G784-F1
#
_entry.id   AF-A0A959G784-F1
#
_cell.length_a   1.000
_cell.length_b   1.000
_cell.length_c   1.000
_cell.angle_alpha   90.00
_cell.angle_beta   90.00
_cell.angle_gamma   90.00
#
_symmetry.space_group_name_H-M   'P 1'
#
loop_
_entity.id
_entity.type
_entity.pdbx_description
1 polymer ?
#
loop_
_entity_poly.entity_id
_entity_poly.type
_entity_poly.pdbx_seq_one_letter_code
_entity_poly.pdbx_strand_id
1 'polypeptide(L)'
;MSNSIKKNVNLSIQMIPINTKKAYDGVDAAIAVIQHSGYKHEVQAFSTIIEGPFDELLELIGRVKSAVFEVDDVKEIIINLQFHMKKNVDVRFEEKTDKFKK
;
A
#
# COMPACT_ATOMS: atom_id res chain seq x y z
N MET A 1 -2.82 20.11 24.87
CA MET A 1 -2.20 19.34 23.77
C MET A 1 -3.01 18.06 23.62
N SER A 2 -3.90 17.97 22.62
CA SER A 2 -4.67 16.73 22.46
C SER A 2 -3.74 15.66 21.91
N ASN A 3 -3.61 14.55 22.64
CA ASN A 3 -3.06 13.31 22.10
C ASN A 3 -3.94 12.92 20.90
N SER A 4 -3.50 13.28 19.69
CA SER A 4 -4.13 12.79 18.47
C SER A 4 -3.84 11.30 18.43
N ILE A 5 -4.83 10.49 18.79
CA ILE A 5 -4.79 9.05 18.54
C ILE A 5 -4.59 8.93 17.03
N LYS A 6 -3.41 8.48 16.59
CA LYS A 6 -3.13 8.17 15.19
C LYS A 6 -4.22 7.21 14.71
N LYS A 7 -5.14 7.72 13.87
CA LYS A 7 -6.23 6.92 13.31
C LYS A 7 -5.74 6.21 12.06
N ASN A 8 -6.17 4.96 11.91
CA ASN A 8 -5.86 4.18 10.73
C ASN A 8 -6.64 4.72 9.53
N VAL A 9 -5.92 4.89 8.43
CA VAL A 9 -6.50 5.14 7.12
C VAL A 9 -6.46 3.83 6.33
N ASN A 10 -7.26 3.78 5.27
CA ASN A 10 -7.21 2.70 4.30
C ASN A 10 -6.55 3.22 3.03
N LEU A 11 -5.44 2.62 2.65
CA LEU A 11 -4.68 2.89 1.44
C LEU A 11 -4.91 1.77 0.44
N SER A 12 -5.21 2.11 -0.81
CA SER A 12 -5.01 1.22 -1.97
C SER A 12 -3.76 1.70 -2.72
N ILE A 13 -2.77 0.82 -2.87
CA ILE A 13 -1.54 1.08 -3.62
C ILE A 13 -1.46 0.15 -4.84
N GLN A 14 -1.15 0.73 -5.99
CA GLN A 14 -0.82 0.00 -7.21
C GLN A 14 0.56 0.46 -7.71
N MET A 15 1.48 -0.49 -7.80
CA MET A 15 2.84 -0.30 -8.29
C MET A 15 2.94 -0.85 -9.72
N ILE A 16 3.32 -0.02 -10.68
CA ILE A 16 3.39 -0.40 -12.09
C ILE A 16 4.79 -0.07 -12.63
N PRO A 17 5.73 -1.03 -12.61
CA PRO A 17 6.96 -0.89 -13.37
C PRO A 17 6.65 -0.87 -14.86
N ILE A 18 7.20 0.10 -15.59
CA ILE A 18 7.00 0.25 -17.04
C ILE A 18 8.33 0.19 -17.77
N ASN A 19 8.28 -0.09 -19.07
CA ASN A 19 9.46 -0.18 -19.93
C ASN A 19 10.54 -1.18 -19.44
N THR A 20 10.12 -2.23 -18.73
CA THR A 20 11.00 -3.25 -18.15
C THR A 20 10.46 -4.65 -18.44
N LYS A 21 11.36 -5.63 -18.57
CA LYS A 21 10.97 -7.06 -18.62
C LYS A 21 10.76 -7.67 -17.24
N LYS A 22 11.07 -6.91 -16.18
CA LYS A 22 11.08 -7.32 -14.78
C LYS A 22 9.89 -6.77 -14.00
N ALA A 23 8.78 -6.53 -14.69
CA ALA A 23 7.60 -5.91 -14.09
C ALA A 23 7.03 -6.72 -12.92
N TYR A 24 6.93 -8.05 -13.05
CA TYR A 24 6.45 -8.90 -11.95
C TYR A 24 7.44 -8.97 -10.80
N ASP A 25 8.74 -9.10 -11.06
CA ASP A 25 9.77 -9.08 -10.01
C ASP A 25 9.71 -7.75 -9.21
N GLY A 26 9.45 -6.63 -9.88
CA GLY A 26 9.19 -5.34 -9.23
C GLY A 26 7.92 -5.32 -8.38
N VAL A 27 6.82 -5.91 -8.88
CA VAL A 27 5.58 -6.05 -8.09
C VAL A 27 5.78 -6.95 -6.87
N ASP A 28 6.51 -8.06 -7.01
CA ASP A 28 6.83 -8.99 -5.93
C ASP A 28 7.68 -8.31 -4.86
N ALA A 29 8.68 -7.50 -5.25
CA ALA A 29 9.48 -6.70 -4.33
C ALA A 29 8.62 -5.70 -3.53
N ALA A 30 7.66 -5.05 -4.19
CA ALA A 30 6.71 -4.15 -3.52
C ALA A 30 5.85 -4.90 -2.49
N ILE A 31 5.27 -6.03 -2.88
CA ILE A 31 4.43 -6.86 -2.01
C ILE A 31 5.24 -7.38 -0.82
N ALA A 32 6.48 -7.81 -1.02
CA ALA A 32 7.35 -8.28 0.06
C ALA A 32 7.59 -7.19 1.11
N VAL A 33 7.83 -5.93 0.71
CA VAL A 33 7.97 -4.81 1.66
C VAL A 33 6.69 -4.57 2.44
N ILE A 34 5.53 -4.65 1.79
CA ILE A 34 4.21 -4.51 2.45
C ILE A 34 3.99 -5.65 3.44
N GLN A 35 4.29 -6.90 3.08
CA GLN A 35 4.15 -8.06 3.96
C GLN A 35 5.04 -7.95 5.20
N HIS A 36 6.31 -7.54 5.02
CA HIS A 36 7.24 -7.35 6.13
C HIS A 36 6.93 -6.13 7.01
N SER A 37 6.02 -5.25 6.60
CA SER A 37 5.66 -4.06 7.38
C SER A 37 4.87 -4.37 8.65
N GLY A 38 4.20 -5.53 8.70
CA GLY A 38 3.30 -5.91 9.79
C GLY A 38 1.94 -5.21 9.76
N TYR A 39 1.68 -4.29 8.82
CA TYR A 39 0.35 -3.72 8.64
C TYR A 39 -0.61 -4.75 8.06
N LYS A 40 -1.87 -4.64 8.48
CA LYS A 40 -2.95 -5.42 7.89
C LYS A 40 -3.09 -5.03 6.41
N HIS A 41 -3.07 -6.02 5.55
CA HIS A 41 -3.13 -5.82 4.11
C HIS A 41 -3.85 -6.97 3.41
N GLU A 42 -4.30 -6.72 2.19
CA GLU A 42 -4.86 -7.74 1.29
C GLU A 42 -4.36 -7.45 -0.13
N VAL A 43 -3.71 -8.43 -0.75
CA VAL A 43 -3.27 -8.34 -2.16
C VAL A 43 -4.47 -8.65 -3.05
N GLN A 44 -4.74 -7.77 -4.00
CA GLN A 44 -5.85 -7.87 -4.96
C GLN A 44 -5.31 -7.82 -6.39
N ALA A 45 -6.18 -8.09 -7.37
CA ALA A 45 -5.77 -8.18 -8.78
C ALA A 45 -5.17 -6.89 -9.36
N PHE A 46 -5.59 -5.72 -8.86
CA PHE A 46 -5.15 -4.41 -9.37
C PHE A 46 -4.40 -3.56 -8.35
N SER A 47 -4.39 -3.94 -7.07
CA SER A 47 -3.75 -3.16 -6.01
C SER A 47 -3.52 -4.03 -4.78
N THR A 48 -2.79 -3.49 -3.81
CA THR A 48 -2.78 -3.99 -2.44
C THR A 48 -3.45 -2.96 -1.56
N ILE A 49 -4.41 -3.39 -0.75
CA ILE A 49 -5.02 -2.52 0.28
C ILE A 49 -4.30 -2.69 1.59
N ILE A 50 -4.12 -1.60 2.35
CA ILE A 50 -3.33 -1.54 3.58
C ILE A 50 -4.06 -0.66 4.60
N GLU A 51 -4.15 -1.11 5.85
CA GLU A 51 -4.64 -0.31 6.98
C GLU A 51 -3.48 0.08 7.90
N GLY A 52 -3.36 1.38 8.19
CA GLY A 52 -2.34 1.87 9.12
C GLY A 52 -2.38 3.39 9.31
N PRO A 53 -1.54 3.95 10.20
CA PRO A 53 -1.43 5.40 10.39
C PRO A 53 -0.92 6.10 9.13
N PHE A 54 -1.53 7.24 8.77
CA PHE A 54 -1.22 7.93 7.51
C PHE A 54 0.28 8.20 7.29
N ASP A 55 0.96 8.80 8.28
CA ASP A 55 2.39 9.14 8.15
C ASP A 55 3.27 7.91 7.96
N GLU A 56 2.95 6.82 8.66
CA GLU A 56 3.71 5.57 8.56
C GLU A 56 3.46 4.84 7.23
N LEU A 57 2.25 4.97 6.68
CA LEU A 57 1.96 4.47 5.33
C LEU A 57 2.70 5.29 4.26
N LEU A 58 2.89 6.60 4.44
CA LEU A 58 3.74 7.40 3.54
C LEU A 58 5.19 6.93 3.57
N GLU A 59 5.73 6.63 4.75
CA GLU A 59 7.07 6.04 4.88
C GLU A 59 7.16 4.66 4.24
N LEU A 60 6.12 3.83 4.40
CA LEU A 60 6.03 2.52 3.73
C LEU A 60 6.04 2.66 2.20
N ILE A 61 5.28 3.61 1.63
CA ILE A 61 5.28 3.87 0.18
C ILE A 61 6.70 4.21 -0.30
N GLY A 62 7.44 5.01 0.47
CA GLY A 62 8.84 5.33 0.18
C GLY A 62 9.73 4.08 0.12
N ARG A 63 9.59 3.17 1.10
CA ARG A 63 10.33 1.90 1.14
C ARG A 63 9.95 0.96 0.00
N VAL A 64 8.65 0.85 -0.30
CA VAL A 64 8.12 0.07 -1.42
C VAL A 64 8.73 0.57 -2.74
N LYS A 65 8.68 1.88 -2.99
CA LYS A 65 9.30 2.52 -4.16
C LYS A 65 10.78 2.17 -4.30
N SER A 66 11.54 2.28 -3.21
CA SER A 66 12.97 1.96 -3.24
C SER A 66 13.23 0.50 -3.57
N ALA A 67 12.52 -0.43 -2.93
CA ALA A 67 12.70 -1.87 -3.19
C ALA A 67 12.43 -2.25 -4.67
N VAL A 68 11.46 -1.60 -5.31
CA VAL A 68 11.19 -1.84 -6.74
C VAL A 68 12.31 -1.33 -7.64
N PHE A 69 12.96 -0.21 -7.30
CA PHE A 69 14.10 0.29 -8.05
C PHE A 69 15.40 -0.49 -7.80
N GLU A 70 15.48 -1.31 -6.75
CA GLU A 70 16.60 -2.25 -6.56
C GLU A 70 16.50 -3.49 -7.47
N VAL A 71 15.35 -3.70 -8.12
CA VAL A 71 15.18 -4.77 -9.10
C VAL A 71 15.89 -4.36 -10.40
N ASP A 72 16.73 -5.26 -10.91
CA ASP A 72 17.47 -5.04 -12.15
C ASP A 72 16.53 -4.70 -13.33
N ASP A 73 17.00 -3.85 -14.24
CA ASP A 73 16.24 -3.36 -15.41
C ASP A 73 14.95 -2.57 -15.10
N VAL A 74 14.65 -2.26 -13.83
CA VAL A 74 13.53 -1.36 -13.47
C VAL A 74 14.04 0.08 -13.34
N LYS A 75 13.63 0.95 -14.26
CA LYS A 75 14.08 2.36 -14.31
C LYS A 75 12.95 3.36 -14.19
N GLU A 76 11.72 2.91 -14.39
CA GLU A 76 10.55 3.76 -14.46
C GLU A 76 9.35 3.03 -13.88
N ILE A 77 8.60 3.73 -13.02
CA ILE A 77 7.42 3.19 -12.36
C ILE A 77 6.31 4.25 -12.35
N ILE A 78 5.06 3.80 -12.39
CA ILE A 78 3.88 4.58 -12.05
C ILE A 78 3.34 4.04 -10.72
N ILE A 79 3.02 4.94 -9.79
CA ILE A 79 2.40 4.59 -8.52
C ILE A 79 1.04 5.27 -8.44
N ASN A 80 -0.03 4.47 -8.36
CA ASN A 80 -1.37 4.98 -8.07
C ASN A 80 -1.67 4.77 -6.58
N LEU A 81 -2.09 5.83 -5.90
CA LEU A 81 -2.42 5.82 -4.48
C LEU A 81 -3.83 6.36 -4.27
N GLN A 82 -4.63 5.64 -3.49
CA GLN A 82 -5.94 6.12 -3.04
C GLN A 82 -6.04 5.96 -1.53
N PHE A 83 -6.24 7.08 -0.82
CA PHE A 83 -6.47 7.09 0.61
C PHE A 83 -7.94 7.32 0.94
N HIS A 84 -8.48 6.55 1.87
CA HIS A 84 -9.73 6.84 2.54
C HIS A 84 -9.46 7.08 4.03
N MET A 85 -9.83 8.26 4.50
CA MET A 85 -9.57 8.72 5.86
C MET A 85 -10.81 9.41 6.45
N LYS A 86 -10.99 9.30 7.76
CA LYS A 86 -12.03 9.99 8.53
C LYS A 86 -11.38 10.75 9.67
N LYS A 87 -11.94 11.90 10.03
CA LYS A 87 -11.35 12.84 11.00
C LYS A 87 -11.08 12.23 12.38
N ASN A 88 -12.02 11.41 12.87
CA ASN A 88 -12.05 11.00 14.29
C ASN A 88 -12.16 9.48 14.49
N VAL A 89 -12.23 8.68 13.42
CA VAL A 89 -12.45 7.24 13.51
C VAL A 89 -11.56 6.53 12.50
N ASP A 90 -11.19 5.29 12.83
CA ASP A 90 -10.43 4.44 11.91
C ASP A 90 -11.26 4.11 10.68
N VAL A 91 -10.57 3.84 9.57
CA VAL A 91 -11.17 3.34 8.35
C VAL A 91 -10.68 1.92 8.11
N ARG A 92 -11.61 0.97 8.09
CA ARG A 92 -11.32 -0.43 7.80
C ARG A 92 -11.85 -0.83 6.41
N PHE A 93 -11.16 -1.72 5.70
CA PHE A 93 -11.65 -2.23 4.40
C PHE A 93 -12.81 -3.20 4.57
N GLU A 94 -12.80 -4.02 5.62
CA GLU A 94 -13.85 -5.00 5.96
C GLU A 94 -15.25 -4.38 6.08
N GLU A 95 -15.35 -3.19 6.68
CA GLU A 95 -16.61 -2.43 6.78
C GLU A 95 -17.28 -2.19 5.41
N LYS A 96 -16.50 -2.25 4.33
CA LYS A 96 -16.97 -2.02 2.96
C LYS A 96 -17.21 -3.32 2.20
N THR A 97 -16.38 -4.34 2.43
CA THR A 97 -16.33 -5.55 1.59
C THR A 97 -17.01 -6.76 2.22
N ASP A 98 -17.11 -6.83 3.56
CA ASP A 98 -17.61 -8.04 4.23
C ASP A 98 -19.06 -8.36 3.88
N LYS A 99 -19.91 -7.34 3.67
CA LYS A 99 -21.29 -7.52 3.20
C LYS A 99 -21.42 -8.15 1.80
N PHE A 100 -20.30 -8.31 1.09
CA PHE A 100 -20.23 -8.90 -0.25
C PHE A 100 -19.34 -10.16 -0.32
N LYS A 101 -18.70 -10.56 0.77
CA LYS A 101 -17.98 -11.84 0.85
C LYS A 101 -19.02 -12.96 1.09
N LYS A 102 -19.05 -13.96 0.22
CA LYS A 102 -19.93 -15.14 0.32
C LYS A 102 -19.27 -16.23 1.15
#